data_AF-A0A3A0DSD6-F1
#
_entry.id   AF-A0A3A0DSD6-F1
#
_cell.length_a   1.000
_cell.length_b   1.000
_cell.length_c   1.000
_cell.angle_alpha   90.00
_cell.angle_beta   90.00
_cell.angle_gamma   90.00
#
_symmetry.space_group_name_H-M   'P 1'
#
loop_
_entity.id
_entity.type
_entity.pdbx_description
1 polymer ?
#
loop_
_entity_poly.entity_id
_entity_poly.type
_entity_poly.pdbx_seq_one_letter_code
_entity_poly.pdbx_strand_id
1 'polypeptide(L)'
;MPCFISIHWCTSILRLGFGAGSTSMPQLSAPTSIGSRPGVHQTVTIDRNNVNEIFALTLVRHAGDIPAQYNDLTYFISPTAGRTGVAQMRLAGFGDEYLSSQYENGGDGAAFEKELTYIPSTTTGGPEGFKIPQRYRHPVELNTDIADYGDDEDVYRVHWLTENHRDADDYSRIIDLNQAFGLTGAALDAATSEIMDVDQWLRAFTVPRILGNRDFYSQPGGPPGSWNHNLIVYVRPSDDKVLALLWDIDESYQEPINGSIIGVVNWAKVAQLPGNLRKYYAHYHDLISSTFNDVYMTYWVNHYSGLAPGVGFNGPKSYIVNRGNYILSQLPVEIPFEIVTNGGVDFATDESSVVLQGNAWYRVYDLYLAGRPEPLDVTWIDADTWQVAVPLHHGANTLTFQGFDLWGNLTGEDSIAVSTTAGVPPQEALRVDEIMYNPAGDDAAEFIEIVNVNGQSVDLAGVRFAAGIDFAFTSGSLASGERIVVARDPAAFAAAYPWATNVVGPFSGGTQLANDGETITLVDGAGELIQSFAYDDAWYGETDGGGRAFARSPRSGRPAP
;
A
#
# COMPACT_ATOMS: atom_id res chain seq x y z
N MET A 1 -21.61 3.49 35.29
CA MET A 1 -22.02 2.15 34.82
C MET A 1 -22.68 2.36 33.46
N PRO A 2 -21.91 2.33 32.36
CA PRO A 2 -22.52 2.06 31.07
C PRO A 2 -23.13 0.66 31.17
N CYS A 3 -24.42 0.55 30.89
CA CYS A 3 -25.08 -0.76 30.75
C CYS A 3 -24.90 -1.17 29.29
N PHE A 4 -23.80 -1.85 28.98
CA PHE A 4 -23.72 -2.64 27.76
C PHE A 4 -24.66 -3.84 27.92
N ILE A 5 -25.60 -4.01 27.01
CA ILE A 5 -26.43 -5.20 26.93
C ILE A 5 -26.12 -5.84 25.57
N SER A 6 -25.31 -6.90 25.57
CA SER A 6 -25.17 -7.80 24.42
C SER A 6 -26.36 -8.76 24.42
N ILE A 7 -27.17 -8.72 23.37
CA ILE A 7 -28.26 -9.68 23.15
C ILE A 7 -27.76 -10.72 22.14
N HIS A 8 -27.56 -11.97 22.59
CA HIS A 8 -27.31 -13.11 21.70
C HIS A 8 -28.65 -13.71 21.27
N TRP A 9 -28.95 -13.73 19.97
CA TRP A 9 -30.13 -14.42 19.46
C TRP A 9 -29.81 -15.91 19.24
N CYS A 10 -30.42 -16.77 20.06
CA CYS A 10 -30.52 -18.18 19.74
C CYS A 10 -31.51 -18.34 18.57
N THR A 11 -31.08 -19.04 17.53
CA THR A 11 -31.77 -19.22 16.24
C THR A 11 -33.26 -19.49 16.37
N SER A 12 -34.09 -18.56 15.89
CA SER A 12 -35.50 -18.76 15.57
C SER A 12 -35.88 -17.78 14.46
N ILE A 13 -36.13 -18.32 13.27
CA ILE A 13 -36.46 -17.57 12.05
C ILE A 13 -37.73 -16.73 12.29
N LEU A 14 -37.60 -15.40 12.26
CA LEU A 14 -38.72 -14.48 12.11
C LEU A 14 -38.55 -13.71 10.79
N ARG A 15 -39.29 -14.09 9.75
CA ARG A 15 -39.41 -13.31 8.51
C ARG A 15 -40.35 -12.14 8.78
N LEU A 16 -39.86 -10.91 8.73
CA LEU A 16 -40.68 -9.71 8.60
C LEU A 16 -40.69 -9.29 7.12
N GLY A 17 -41.87 -9.29 6.51
CA GLY A 17 -42.07 -8.97 5.10
C GLY A 17 -42.07 -7.46 4.86
N PHE A 18 -41.33 -7.01 3.84
CA PHE A 18 -41.47 -5.67 3.27
C PHE A 18 -42.34 -5.73 2.02
N GLY A 19 -43.38 -4.89 2.01
CA GLY A 19 -44.31 -4.75 0.89
C GLY A 19 -43.67 -4.05 -0.30
N ALA A 20 -43.83 -4.63 -1.48
CA ALA A 20 -43.38 -4.07 -2.74
C ALA A 20 -44.25 -2.86 -3.15
N GLY A 21 -43.60 -1.74 -3.46
CA GLY A 21 -44.18 -0.58 -4.12
C GLY A 21 -43.24 -0.12 -5.23
N SER A 22 -43.62 -0.41 -6.47
CA SER A 22 -42.90 -0.08 -7.71
C SER A 22 -43.02 1.39 -8.08
N THR A 23 -41.89 2.04 -8.42
CA THR A 23 -41.81 3.00 -9.55
C THR A 23 -40.34 3.17 -9.97
N SER A 24 -40.11 3.01 -11.27
CA SER A 24 -38.86 3.03 -12.02
C SER A 24 -38.30 4.43 -12.30
N MET A 25 -36.97 4.63 -12.24
CA MET A 25 -36.18 5.51 -13.14
C MET A 25 -34.64 5.31 -12.91
N PRO A 26 -33.75 5.79 -13.80
CA PRO A 26 -32.83 4.93 -14.59
C PRO A 26 -31.42 4.74 -14.02
N GLN A 27 -30.75 3.71 -14.55
CA GLN A 27 -29.35 3.35 -14.30
C GLN A 27 -28.38 4.49 -14.64
N LEU A 28 -27.60 4.89 -13.64
CA LEU A 28 -26.31 5.55 -13.80
C LEU A 28 -25.25 4.56 -13.30
N SER A 29 -24.42 4.10 -14.22
CA SER A 29 -23.28 3.21 -13.99
C SER A 29 -22.09 4.01 -13.44
N ALA A 30 -21.69 3.71 -12.21
CA ALA A 30 -20.43 4.11 -11.58
C ALA A 30 -19.99 2.96 -10.63
N PRO A 31 -18.69 2.86 -10.29
CA PRO A 31 -17.97 1.61 -10.09
C PRO A 31 -18.36 0.90 -8.78
N THR A 32 -18.11 -0.40 -8.77
CA THR A 32 -18.43 -1.38 -7.73
C THR A 32 -17.98 -0.94 -6.33
N SER A 33 -18.86 -0.27 -5.59
CA SER A 33 -18.83 -0.34 -4.14
C SER A 33 -19.36 -1.71 -3.73
N ILE A 34 -18.55 -2.45 -2.98
CA ILE A 34 -18.98 -3.70 -2.34
C ILE A 34 -20.04 -3.31 -1.30
N GLY A 35 -21.29 -3.30 -1.75
CA GLY A 35 -22.45 -3.00 -0.94
C GLY A 35 -22.64 -4.10 0.10
N SER A 36 -22.55 -3.72 1.36
CA SER A 36 -23.03 -4.50 2.50
C SER A 36 -24.44 -5.04 2.19
N ARG A 37 -24.60 -6.37 2.18
CA ARG A 37 -25.93 -6.98 2.17
C ARG A 37 -26.70 -6.47 3.39
N PRO A 38 -28.00 -6.11 3.29
CA PRO A 38 -28.82 -5.87 4.47
C PRO A 38 -29.05 -7.23 5.16
N GLY A 39 -28.19 -7.54 6.12
CA GLY A 39 -27.91 -8.90 6.60
C GLY A 39 -28.14 -9.07 8.10
N VAL A 40 -28.41 -10.30 8.51
CA VAL A 40 -28.66 -10.69 9.89
C VAL A 40 -27.36 -10.56 10.70
N HIS A 41 -27.35 -9.75 11.74
CA HIS A 41 -26.20 -9.57 12.65
C HIS A 41 -26.28 -10.55 13.82
N GLN A 42 -25.17 -11.22 14.15
CA GLN A 42 -25.12 -12.13 15.31
C GLN A 42 -25.28 -11.37 16.64
N THR A 43 -24.70 -10.17 16.69
CA THR A 43 -24.73 -9.27 17.85
C THR A 43 -24.99 -7.85 17.41
N VAL A 44 -25.83 -7.14 18.17
CA VAL A 44 -26.01 -5.69 18.05
C VAL A 44 -25.80 -5.05 19.42
N THR A 45 -25.24 -3.85 19.43
CA THR A 45 -25.03 -3.07 20.68
C THR A 45 -25.87 -1.80 20.63
N ILE A 46 -26.47 -1.42 21.75
CA ILE A 46 -27.23 -0.18 21.88
C ILE A 46 -26.51 0.75 22.85
N ASP A 47 -26.21 1.96 22.39
CA ASP A 47 -25.64 3.04 23.20
C ASP A 47 -26.61 4.23 23.28
N ARG A 48 -26.67 4.87 24.45
CA ARG A 48 -27.56 5.98 24.77
C ARG A 48 -26.82 7.22 25.24
N ASN A 49 -25.52 7.14 25.46
CA ASN A 49 -24.78 8.24 26.07
C ASN A 49 -24.50 9.38 25.08
N ASN A 50 -24.31 9.08 23.78
CA ASN A 50 -23.92 10.10 22.81
C ASN A 50 -24.49 9.86 21.40
N VAL A 51 -25.79 10.13 21.21
CA VAL A 51 -26.47 10.00 19.91
C VAL A 51 -25.86 10.91 18.83
N ASN A 52 -25.07 11.92 19.21
CA ASN A 52 -24.43 12.82 18.26
C ASN A 52 -23.28 12.14 17.48
N GLU A 53 -22.65 11.12 18.06
CA GLU A 53 -21.54 10.39 17.43
C GLU A 53 -21.92 9.78 16.07
N ILE A 54 -23.19 9.38 15.91
CA ILE A 54 -23.70 8.86 14.62
C ILE A 54 -23.43 9.81 13.46
N PHE A 55 -23.47 11.12 13.70
CA PHE A 55 -23.22 12.11 12.68
C PHE A 55 -21.77 12.03 12.21
N ALA A 56 -20.80 11.99 13.13
CA ALA A 56 -19.39 11.80 12.80
C ALA A 56 -19.18 10.49 12.03
N LEU A 57 -19.71 9.37 12.54
CA LEU A 57 -19.53 8.05 11.91
C LEU A 57 -20.13 7.98 10.50
N THR A 58 -21.23 8.70 10.24
CA THR A 58 -21.79 8.82 8.88
C THR A 58 -20.84 9.53 7.93
N LEU A 59 -20.14 10.57 8.39
CA LEU A 59 -19.12 11.24 7.59
C LEU A 59 -17.94 10.29 7.31
N VAL A 60 -17.45 9.57 8.32
CA VAL A 60 -16.35 8.60 8.12
C VAL A 60 -16.71 7.54 7.07
N ARG A 61 -17.94 7.02 7.09
CA ARG A 61 -18.39 6.03 6.08
C ARG A 61 -18.45 6.59 4.67
N HIS A 62 -18.75 7.88 4.50
CA HIS A 62 -18.75 8.52 3.19
C HIS A 62 -17.35 8.86 2.69
N ALA A 63 -16.43 9.16 3.61
CA ALA A 63 -15.06 9.54 3.29
C ALA A 63 -14.34 8.51 2.40
N GLY A 64 -14.69 7.21 2.51
CA GLY A 64 -14.00 6.14 1.79
C GLY A 64 -12.59 5.88 2.34
N ASP A 65 -12.09 4.66 2.18
CA ASP A 65 -10.74 4.23 2.61
C ASP A 65 -10.40 4.51 4.09
N ILE A 66 -11.43 4.64 4.92
CA ILE A 66 -11.33 4.73 6.37
C ILE A 66 -12.29 3.68 6.96
N PRO A 67 -11.78 2.66 7.66
CA PRO A 67 -12.62 1.68 8.32
C PRO A 67 -13.51 2.37 9.34
N ALA A 68 -14.81 2.10 9.25
CA ALA A 68 -15.82 2.75 10.05
C ALA A 68 -16.88 1.75 10.50
N GLN A 69 -17.32 1.91 11.74
CA GLN A 69 -18.44 1.15 12.28
C GLN A 69 -19.73 1.51 11.56
N TYR A 70 -20.64 0.54 11.50
CA TYR A 70 -22.00 0.77 10.99
C TYR A 70 -22.96 0.95 12.15
N ASN A 71 -23.41 2.20 12.34
CA ASN A 71 -24.32 2.60 13.40
C ASN A 71 -25.57 3.26 12.80
N ASP A 72 -26.74 2.95 13.36
CA ASP A 72 -28.02 3.53 13.02
C ASP A 72 -28.74 4.08 14.27
N LEU A 73 -29.81 4.84 14.08
CA LEU A 73 -30.67 5.27 15.18
C LEU A 73 -31.69 4.18 15.50
N THR A 74 -31.96 4.01 16.79
CA THR A 74 -33.05 3.18 17.28
C THR A 74 -33.82 3.89 18.37
N TYR A 75 -35.06 3.47 18.61
CA TYR A 75 -35.84 3.92 19.75
C TYR A 75 -35.80 2.84 20.83
N PHE A 76 -35.03 3.10 21.89
CA PHE A 76 -34.85 2.15 22.97
C PHE A 76 -35.94 2.33 24.03
N ILE A 77 -36.67 1.26 24.33
CA ILE A 77 -37.68 1.21 25.38
C ILE A 77 -37.09 0.52 26.60
N SER A 78 -36.87 1.27 27.67
CA SER A 78 -36.33 0.76 28.94
C SER A 78 -37.44 0.49 29.95
N PRO A 79 -37.25 -0.44 30.92
CA PRO A 79 -38.17 -0.60 32.05
C PRO A 79 -38.38 0.67 32.89
N THR A 80 -37.46 1.64 32.81
CA THR A 80 -37.60 2.94 33.48
C THR A 80 -37.83 4.04 32.46
N ALA A 81 -38.89 4.84 32.62
CA ALA A 81 -39.28 5.88 31.67
C ALA A 81 -38.17 6.91 31.36
N GLY A 82 -37.35 7.27 32.35
CA GLY A 82 -36.20 8.17 32.15
C GLY A 82 -35.06 7.58 31.32
N ARG A 83 -35.16 6.31 30.93
CA ARG A 83 -34.23 5.60 30.07
C ARG A 83 -34.86 5.17 28.74
N THR A 84 -36.04 5.65 28.42
CA THR A 84 -36.68 5.44 27.12
C THR A 84 -36.39 6.63 26.21
N GLY A 85 -35.98 6.38 24.96
CA GLY A 85 -35.70 7.44 23.99
C GLY A 85 -34.83 6.99 22.83
N VAL A 86 -34.42 7.96 22.03
CA VAL A 86 -33.48 7.73 20.91
C VAL A 86 -32.15 7.22 21.45
N ALA A 87 -31.59 6.26 20.73
CA ALA A 87 -30.33 5.59 21.02
C ALA A 87 -29.60 5.31 19.70
N GLN A 88 -28.30 5.07 19.79
CA GLN A 88 -27.48 4.56 18.70
C GLN A 88 -27.49 3.03 18.76
N MET A 89 -27.67 2.37 17.63
CA MET A 89 -27.55 0.93 17.47
C MET A 89 -26.36 0.63 16.57
N ARG A 90 -25.33 0.02 17.15
CA ARG A 90 -24.17 -0.50 16.41
C ARG A 90 -24.55 -1.87 15.85
N LEU A 91 -24.66 -1.92 14.52
CA LEU A 91 -24.97 -3.11 13.74
C LEU A 91 -23.71 -3.88 13.39
N ALA A 92 -22.62 -3.18 13.09
CA ALA A 92 -21.31 -3.78 12.86
C ALA A 92 -20.21 -2.96 13.56
N GLY A 93 -19.55 -3.58 14.55
CA GLY A 93 -18.27 -3.12 15.08
C GLY A 93 -17.11 -3.83 14.37
N PHE A 94 -15.87 -3.54 14.75
CA PHE A 94 -14.65 -4.14 14.15
C PHE A 94 -14.40 -5.61 14.54
N GLY A 95 -15.46 -6.41 14.66
CA GLY A 95 -15.34 -7.86 14.87
C GLY A 95 -15.18 -8.63 13.57
N ASP A 96 -15.00 -9.95 13.68
CA ASP A 96 -14.63 -10.84 12.55
C ASP A 96 -15.60 -10.77 11.36
N GLU A 97 -16.91 -10.57 11.61
CA GLU A 97 -17.91 -10.39 10.55
C GLU A 97 -17.63 -9.13 9.70
N TYR A 98 -17.29 -8.03 10.36
CA TYR A 98 -16.90 -6.80 9.68
C TYR A 98 -15.58 -7.01 8.94
N LEU A 99 -14.55 -7.48 9.63
CA LEU A 99 -13.20 -7.63 9.06
C LEU A 99 -13.20 -8.56 7.84
N SER A 100 -13.89 -9.71 7.92
CA SER A 100 -14.04 -10.66 6.80
C SER A 100 -14.80 -10.08 5.61
N SER A 101 -15.65 -9.07 5.83
CA SER A 101 -16.39 -8.41 4.76
C SER A 101 -15.57 -7.30 4.07
N GLN A 102 -14.55 -6.77 4.74
CA GLN A 102 -13.73 -5.67 4.25
C GLN A 102 -12.40 -6.15 3.66
N TYR A 103 -11.81 -7.22 4.21
CA TYR A 103 -10.47 -7.68 3.86
C TYR A 103 -10.46 -9.17 3.53
N GLU A 104 -9.55 -9.56 2.64
CA GLU A 104 -9.29 -10.97 2.34
C GLU A 104 -8.83 -11.70 3.61
N ASN A 105 -9.54 -12.77 3.95
CA ASN A 105 -9.38 -13.52 5.21
C ASN A 105 -9.44 -12.64 6.47
N GLY A 106 -10.16 -11.51 6.42
CA GLY A 106 -10.05 -10.49 7.46
C GLY A 106 -10.46 -10.94 8.87
N GLY A 107 -11.32 -11.95 8.99
CA GLY A 107 -11.67 -12.56 10.27
C GLY A 107 -10.51 -13.27 10.96
N ASP A 108 -9.39 -13.55 10.27
CA ASP A 108 -8.20 -14.19 10.84
C ASP A 108 -7.20 -13.17 11.42
N GLY A 109 -7.35 -11.88 11.11
CA GLY A 109 -6.43 -10.84 11.57
C GLY A 109 -6.62 -10.46 13.04
N ALA A 110 -5.52 -10.11 13.71
CA ALA A 110 -5.53 -9.72 15.11
C ALA A 110 -5.78 -8.21 15.29
N ALA A 111 -6.68 -7.86 16.21
CA ALA A 111 -7.01 -6.49 16.56
C ALA A 111 -6.65 -6.17 18.01
N PHE A 112 -6.11 -4.99 18.24
CA PHE A 112 -5.66 -4.51 19.56
C PHE A 112 -6.15 -3.10 19.83
N GLU A 113 -6.75 -2.87 20.98
CA GLU A 113 -7.14 -1.55 21.46
C GLU A 113 -6.02 -0.96 22.33
N LYS A 114 -5.56 0.25 21.98
CA LYS A 114 -4.72 1.06 22.84
C LYS A 114 -5.59 1.66 23.94
N GLU A 115 -5.32 1.31 25.19
CA GLU A 115 -6.14 1.72 26.33
C GLU A 115 -5.31 2.26 27.50
N LEU A 116 -5.93 3.12 28.32
CA LEU A 116 -5.39 3.58 29.59
C LEU A 116 -5.49 2.47 30.63
N THR A 117 -4.39 2.20 31.34
CA THR A 117 -4.41 1.23 32.44
C THR A 117 -4.87 1.91 33.75
N TYR A 118 -5.95 1.40 34.32
CA TYR A 118 -6.45 1.83 35.63
C TYR A 118 -6.13 0.77 36.69
N ILE A 119 -5.36 1.15 37.71
CA ILE A 119 -5.04 0.26 38.82
C ILE A 119 -5.89 0.65 40.03
N PRO A 120 -6.86 -0.20 40.45
CA PRO A 120 -7.66 0.10 41.61
C PRO A 120 -6.80 -0.02 42.88
N SER A 121 -6.51 1.11 43.51
CA SER A 121 -5.67 1.20 44.71
C SER A 121 -6.45 1.08 46.04
N THR A 122 -7.77 0.86 45.99
CA THR A 122 -8.61 0.70 47.18
C THR A 122 -9.50 -0.54 47.10
N THR A 123 -9.85 -1.08 48.26
CA THR A 123 -10.61 -2.33 48.40
C THR A 123 -11.69 -2.22 49.49
N THR A 124 -12.76 -3.00 49.37
CA THR A 124 -13.77 -3.15 50.43
C THR A 124 -13.29 -4.12 51.50
N GLY A 125 -12.51 -3.61 52.46
CA GLY A 125 -12.19 -4.37 53.70
C GLY A 125 -10.76 -4.86 53.84
N GLY A 126 -9.78 -4.13 53.30
CA GLY A 126 -8.35 -4.46 53.45
C GLY A 126 -7.77 -5.15 52.21
N PRO A 127 -6.51 -5.60 52.22
CA PRO A 127 -5.78 -6.04 51.02
C PRO A 127 -6.49 -7.11 50.16
N GLU A 128 -7.30 -7.97 50.78
CA GLU A 128 -8.05 -9.07 50.14
C GLU A 128 -9.52 -8.70 49.79
N GLY A 129 -9.95 -7.47 50.09
CA GLY A 129 -11.31 -7.01 49.80
C GLY A 129 -11.55 -6.75 48.31
N PHE A 130 -12.81 -6.67 47.88
CA PHE A 130 -13.10 -6.37 46.48
C PHE A 130 -12.51 -5.03 46.09
N LYS A 131 -11.81 -4.99 44.96
CA LYS A 131 -11.32 -3.75 44.37
C LYS A 131 -12.49 -2.79 44.17
N ILE A 132 -12.39 -1.60 44.75
CA ILE A 132 -13.43 -0.58 44.61
C ILE A 132 -13.17 0.12 43.27
N PRO A 133 -14.15 0.14 42.34
CA PRO A 133 -14.04 0.94 41.14
C PRO A 133 -13.90 2.42 41.54
N GLN A 134 -12.76 3.04 41.25
CA GLN A 134 -12.57 4.46 41.51
C GLN A 134 -13.45 5.25 40.54
N ARG A 135 -14.58 5.78 41.02
CA ARG A 135 -15.43 6.65 40.22
C ARG A 135 -14.72 7.98 40.00
N TYR A 136 -14.33 8.28 38.75
CA TYR A 136 -13.97 9.61 38.24
C TYR A 136 -12.81 10.37 38.93
N ARG A 137 -12.10 9.75 39.88
CA ARG A 137 -10.81 10.23 40.39
C ARG A 137 -9.76 9.29 39.85
N HIS A 138 -9.36 9.52 38.60
CA HIS A 138 -8.39 8.71 37.87
C HIS A 138 -6.97 9.18 38.22
N PRO A 139 -6.20 8.52 39.11
CA PRO A 139 -4.77 8.41 38.85
C PRO A 139 -4.66 7.47 37.64
N VAL A 140 -4.59 8.03 36.43
CA VAL A 140 -4.14 7.24 35.29
C VAL A 140 -2.70 6.86 35.60
N GLU A 141 -2.46 5.58 35.89
CA GLU A 141 -1.12 5.14 36.28
C GLU A 141 -0.23 4.99 35.04
N LEU A 142 -0.80 4.63 33.88
CA LEU A 142 -0.04 4.43 32.64
C LEU A 142 -0.80 4.98 31.42
N ASN A 143 -0.35 6.15 30.96
CA ASN A 143 -0.80 6.82 29.73
C ASN A 143 0.33 6.76 28.68
N THR A 144 0.60 5.55 28.21
CA THR A 144 1.79 5.26 27.39
C THR A 144 1.60 5.61 25.93
N ASP A 145 2.66 6.09 25.30
CA ASP A 145 2.72 6.29 23.84
C ASP A 145 2.85 4.93 23.11
N ILE A 146 2.77 4.94 21.78
CA ILE A 146 3.29 3.86 20.93
C ILE A 146 4.80 4.08 20.83
N ALA A 147 5.59 3.24 21.48
CA ALA A 147 7.03 3.42 21.64
C ALA A 147 7.72 2.09 21.94
N ASP A 148 9.02 2.01 21.65
CA ASP A 148 9.83 0.83 21.92
C ASP A 148 9.94 0.55 23.44
N TYR A 149 9.39 -0.58 23.88
CA TYR A 149 9.49 -1.08 25.25
C TYR A 149 10.33 -2.37 25.35
N GLY A 150 11.07 -2.72 24.30
CA GLY A 150 11.83 -3.96 24.18
C GLY A 150 10.99 -5.12 23.64
N ASP A 151 11.52 -6.34 23.75
CA ASP A 151 10.97 -7.55 23.14
C ASP A 151 10.03 -8.34 24.07
N ASP A 152 9.86 -7.90 25.31
CA ASP A 152 9.06 -8.60 26.31
C ASP A 152 7.56 -8.33 26.10
N GLU A 153 6.83 -9.33 25.59
CA GLU A 153 5.39 -9.27 25.32
C GLU A 153 4.56 -8.84 26.54
N ASP A 154 5.00 -9.19 27.77
CA ASP A 154 4.25 -8.88 28.99
C ASP A 154 4.12 -7.37 29.22
N VAL A 155 5.07 -6.58 28.70
CA VAL A 155 5.04 -5.12 28.78
C VAL A 155 3.92 -4.53 27.91
N TYR A 156 3.62 -5.17 26.78
CA TYR A 156 2.61 -4.69 25.83
C TYR A 156 1.19 -5.06 26.24
N ARG A 157 0.99 -6.19 26.92
CA ARG A 157 -0.32 -6.64 27.44
C ARG A 157 -1.04 -5.61 28.31
N VAL A 158 -0.26 -4.75 28.98
CA VAL A 158 -0.78 -3.73 29.92
C VAL A 158 -1.45 -2.55 29.18
N HIS A 159 -1.03 -2.30 27.94
CA HIS A 159 -1.42 -1.11 27.15
C HIS A 159 -2.18 -1.44 25.87
N TRP A 160 -2.08 -2.69 25.41
CA TRP A 160 -2.72 -3.19 24.20
C TRP A 160 -3.66 -4.34 24.56
N LEU A 161 -4.95 -4.02 24.59
CA LEU A 161 -6.01 -4.98 24.85
C LEU A 161 -6.34 -5.73 23.57
N THR A 162 -6.23 -7.05 23.60
CA THR A 162 -6.60 -7.89 22.46
C THR A 162 -8.11 -7.91 22.28
N GLU A 163 -8.60 -7.48 21.11
CA GLU A 163 -10.03 -7.36 20.79
C GLU A 163 -10.62 -8.67 20.24
N ASN A 164 -9.84 -9.44 19.48
CA ASN A 164 -10.20 -10.76 18.97
C ASN A 164 -9.03 -11.74 19.10
N HIS A 165 -9.29 -13.04 18.97
CA HIS A 165 -8.25 -14.08 19.07
C HIS A 165 -7.40 -14.04 20.36
N ARG A 166 -8.02 -13.71 21.51
CA ARG A 166 -7.32 -13.56 22.80
C ARG A 166 -6.51 -14.79 23.21
N ASP A 167 -6.93 -15.98 22.80
CA ASP A 167 -6.23 -17.23 23.12
C ASP A 167 -4.94 -17.44 22.30
N ALA A 168 -4.77 -16.71 21.18
CA ALA A 168 -3.56 -16.78 20.34
C ALA A 168 -2.38 -16.08 21.00
N ASP A 169 -2.66 -15.00 21.73
CA ASP A 169 -1.72 -14.32 22.60
C ASP A 169 -0.44 -13.80 21.91
N ASP A 170 -0.56 -13.44 20.63
CA ASP A 170 0.56 -13.04 19.78
C ASP A 170 0.67 -11.52 19.68
N TYR A 171 1.67 -10.94 20.33
CA TYR A 171 1.97 -9.51 20.31
C TYR A 171 3.09 -9.13 19.34
N SER A 172 3.65 -10.08 18.59
CA SER A 172 4.85 -9.86 17.75
C SER A 172 4.73 -8.63 16.85
N ARG A 173 3.62 -8.52 16.10
CA ARG A 173 3.41 -7.39 15.19
C ARG A 173 3.18 -6.05 15.92
N ILE A 174 2.65 -6.10 17.13
CA ILE A 174 2.50 -4.90 17.98
C ILE A 174 3.86 -4.46 18.52
N ILE A 175 4.73 -5.40 18.89
CA ILE A 175 6.12 -5.11 19.27
C ILE A 175 6.83 -4.41 18.10
N ASP A 176 6.76 -4.98 16.88
CA ASP A 176 7.35 -4.39 15.67
C ASP A 176 6.88 -2.95 15.43
N LEU A 177 5.56 -2.70 15.52
CA LEU A 177 4.97 -1.37 15.38
C LEU A 177 5.56 -0.39 16.40
N ASN A 178 5.65 -0.81 17.65
CA ASN A 178 6.12 0.03 18.73
C ASN A 178 7.64 0.33 18.60
N GLN A 179 8.43 -0.67 18.18
CA GLN A 179 9.84 -0.51 17.85
C GLN A 179 10.05 0.43 16.67
N ALA A 180 9.26 0.31 15.60
CA ALA A 180 9.29 1.23 14.47
C ALA A 180 9.06 2.67 14.93
N PHE A 181 8.06 2.92 15.78
CA PHE A 181 7.79 4.24 16.36
C PHE A 181 8.92 4.74 17.28
N GLY A 182 9.80 3.87 17.78
CA GLY A 182 11.02 4.24 18.51
C GLY A 182 12.08 4.93 17.63
N LEU A 183 12.05 4.71 16.32
CA LEU A 183 13.04 5.23 15.37
C LEU A 183 12.80 6.72 15.01
N THR A 184 13.70 7.26 14.20
CA THR A 184 13.62 8.63 13.63
C THR A 184 14.18 8.68 12.20
N GLY A 185 13.84 9.74 11.45
CA GLY A 185 14.38 9.99 10.10
C GLY A 185 14.10 8.87 9.10
N ALA A 186 15.06 8.59 8.22
CA ALA A 186 14.93 7.56 7.18
C ALA A 186 14.70 6.14 7.75
N ALA A 187 15.23 5.84 8.95
CA ALA A 187 15.00 4.55 9.60
C ALA A 187 13.54 4.40 10.07
N LEU A 188 12.94 5.48 10.57
CA LEU A 188 11.50 5.51 10.90
C LEU A 188 10.66 5.33 9.64
N ASP A 189 11.01 6.02 8.56
CA ASP A 189 10.27 5.98 7.29
C ASP A 189 10.25 4.56 6.71
N ALA A 190 11.43 3.92 6.61
CA ALA A 190 11.54 2.55 6.13
C ALA A 190 10.77 1.55 7.01
N ALA A 191 10.95 1.61 8.33
CA ALA A 191 10.31 0.68 9.26
C ALA A 191 8.78 0.87 9.28
N THR A 192 8.28 2.10 9.33
CA THR A 192 6.83 2.35 9.32
C THR A 192 6.19 1.98 7.99
N SER A 193 6.88 2.23 6.86
CA SER A 193 6.43 1.79 5.55
C SER A 193 6.37 0.26 5.42
N GLU A 194 7.22 -0.48 6.13
CA GLU A 194 7.20 -1.95 6.18
C GLU A 194 6.08 -2.49 7.07
N ILE A 195 5.83 -1.88 8.23
CA ILE A 195 4.89 -2.41 9.23
C ILE A 195 3.45 -1.91 9.03
N MET A 196 3.26 -0.68 8.56
CA MET A 196 1.97 0.00 8.54
C MET A 196 1.42 0.18 7.13
N ASP A 197 0.09 0.24 7.04
CA ASP A 197 -0.55 0.93 5.93
C ASP A 197 -0.52 2.44 6.21
N VAL A 198 0.64 3.06 5.96
CA VAL A 198 0.90 4.46 6.34
C VAL A 198 -0.13 5.41 5.73
N ASP A 199 -0.50 5.18 4.47
CA ASP A 199 -1.51 5.96 3.75
C ASP A 199 -2.87 5.90 4.47
N GLN A 200 -3.31 4.70 4.83
CA GLN A 200 -4.54 4.48 5.58
C GLN A 200 -4.50 5.16 6.96
N TRP A 201 -3.36 5.14 7.66
CA TRP A 201 -3.20 5.86 8.93
C TRP A 201 -3.27 7.37 8.74
N LEU A 202 -2.58 7.92 7.74
CA LEU A 202 -2.63 9.35 7.44
C LEU A 202 -4.07 9.77 7.17
N ARG A 203 -4.81 9.01 6.34
CA ARG A 203 -6.21 9.27 6.05
C ARG A 203 -7.08 9.17 7.31
N ALA A 204 -6.97 8.09 8.09
CA ALA A 204 -7.76 7.90 9.31
C ALA A 204 -7.50 9.01 10.34
N PHE A 205 -6.24 9.39 10.55
CA PHE A 205 -5.85 10.39 11.55
C PHE A 205 -6.21 11.83 11.17
N THR A 206 -6.63 12.12 9.94
CA THR A 206 -7.22 13.43 9.61
C THR A 206 -8.60 13.62 10.26
N VAL A 207 -9.39 12.54 10.37
CA VAL A 207 -10.78 12.58 10.87
C VAL A 207 -10.87 13.14 12.28
N PRO A 208 -10.17 12.60 13.31
CA PRO A 208 -10.24 13.15 14.65
C PRO A 208 -9.70 14.59 14.75
N ARG A 209 -8.89 15.05 13.78
CA ARG A 209 -8.39 16.43 13.69
C ARG A 209 -9.41 17.40 13.11
N ILE A 210 -10.15 16.97 12.09
CA ILE A 210 -11.26 17.72 11.51
C ILE A 210 -12.40 17.79 12.52
N LEU A 211 -12.71 16.68 13.19
CA LEU A 211 -13.74 16.61 14.22
C LEU A 211 -13.36 17.33 15.51
N GLY A 212 -12.07 17.60 15.75
CA GLY A 212 -11.60 18.18 17.00
C GLY A 212 -11.94 17.31 18.20
N ASN A 213 -11.73 16.00 18.06
CA ASN A 213 -11.88 15.06 19.15
C ASN A 213 -10.81 15.34 20.23
N ARG A 214 -11.08 15.10 21.52
CA ARG A 214 -10.09 15.28 22.61
C ARG A 214 -9.62 13.96 23.23
N ASP A 215 -10.33 12.88 23.00
CA ASP A 215 -10.16 11.59 23.68
C ASP A 215 -9.83 10.50 22.65
N PHE A 216 -8.70 10.69 21.96
CA PHE A 216 -8.19 9.81 20.93
C PHE A 216 -6.66 9.86 20.97
N TYR A 217 -6.00 8.80 20.53
CA TYR A 217 -4.55 8.75 20.50
C TYR A 217 -3.97 9.94 19.70
N SER A 218 -2.84 10.48 20.19
CA SER A 218 -2.17 11.62 19.56
C SER A 218 -2.96 12.96 19.62
N GLN A 219 -3.91 13.12 20.55
CA GLN A 219 -4.54 14.41 20.83
C GLN A 219 -3.65 15.33 21.68
N PRO A 220 -3.51 16.64 21.34
CA PRO A 220 -2.76 17.59 22.15
C PRO A 220 -3.50 17.98 23.44
N GLY A 221 -4.81 17.72 23.54
CA GLY A 221 -5.66 18.09 24.66
C GLY A 221 -6.01 16.91 25.57
N GLY A 222 -5.94 17.15 26.89
CA GLY A 222 -6.30 16.22 27.96
C GLY A 222 -5.70 16.71 29.30
N PRO A 223 -6.40 16.66 30.45
CA PRO A 223 -5.80 17.01 31.74
C PRO A 223 -5.22 15.77 32.45
N PRO A 224 -3.89 15.65 32.72
CA PRO A 224 -2.87 16.68 32.69
C PRO A 224 -1.98 16.70 31.43
N GLY A 225 -2.31 15.92 30.38
CA GLY A 225 -1.63 15.88 29.08
C GLY A 225 -2.43 15.05 28.06
N SER A 226 -1.84 14.76 26.90
CA SER A 226 -2.40 13.94 25.83
C SER A 226 -2.87 12.57 26.31
N TRP A 227 -4.12 12.19 26.06
CA TRP A 227 -4.60 10.83 26.34
C TRP A 227 -4.27 9.89 25.18
N ASN A 228 -3.51 8.84 25.45
CA ASN A 228 -3.00 7.90 24.46
C ASN A 228 -3.82 6.60 24.44
N HIS A 229 -5.08 6.70 24.02
CA HIS A 229 -6.05 5.58 23.98
C HIS A 229 -7.09 5.78 22.86
N ASN A 230 -8.15 4.98 22.85
CA ASN A 230 -9.24 5.05 21.87
C ASN A 230 -8.78 4.88 20.42
N LEU A 231 -7.76 4.04 20.22
CA LEU A 231 -7.27 3.62 18.91
C LEU A 231 -7.27 2.11 18.88
N ILE A 232 -7.99 1.53 17.91
CA ILE A 232 -7.82 0.11 17.59
C ILE A 232 -6.83 0.02 16.43
N VAL A 233 -5.87 -0.88 16.54
CA VAL A 233 -5.01 -1.29 15.43
C VAL A 233 -5.35 -2.70 14.99
N TYR A 234 -5.25 -2.98 13.70
CA TYR A 234 -5.61 -4.27 13.12
C TYR A 234 -4.51 -4.75 12.18
N VAL A 235 -4.04 -5.98 12.39
CA VAL A 235 -3.05 -6.65 11.55
C VAL A 235 -3.79 -7.32 10.38
N ARG A 236 -3.64 -6.77 9.17
CA ARG A 236 -4.34 -7.24 7.97
C ARG A 236 -3.69 -8.53 7.43
N PRO A 237 -4.43 -9.65 7.34
CA PRO A 237 -3.84 -10.94 6.95
C PRO A 237 -3.24 -11.02 5.54
N SER A 238 -3.69 -10.17 4.60
CA SER A 238 -3.26 -10.24 3.20
C SER A 238 -1.80 -9.82 2.99
N ASP A 239 -1.29 -8.93 3.84
CA ASP A 239 0.03 -8.31 3.67
C ASP A 239 0.73 -7.96 5.00
N ASP A 240 0.16 -8.42 6.12
CA ASP A 240 0.65 -8.23 7.48
C ASP A 240 0.75 -6.74 7.90
N LYS A 241 0.13 -5.82 7.16
CA LYS A 241 0.17 -4.39 7.49
C LYS A 241 -0.74 -4.06 8.66
N VAL A 242 -0.29 -3.16 9.53
CA VAL A 242 -1.08 -2.63 10.63
C VAL A 242 -1.91 -1.43 10.16
N LEU A 243 -3.24 -1.52 10.29
CA LEU A 243 -4.20 -0.46 10.00
C LEU A 243 -4.68 0.20 11.29
N ALA A 244 -5.09 1.46 11.20
CA ALA A 244 -5.76 2.21 12.26
C ALA A 244 -7.28 2.21 12.07
N LEU A 245 -7.99 1.70 13.07
CA LEU A 245 -9.45 1.69 13.11
C LEU A 245 -9.93 2.74 14.13
N LEU A 246 -10.74 3.68 13.66
CA LEU A 246 -11.24 4.78 14.50
C LEU A 246 -12.24 4.25 15.53
N TRP A 247 -11.88 4.38 16.81
CA TRP A 247 -12.66 3.91 17.94
C TRP A 247 -13.00 5.07 18.88
N ASP A 248 -14.18 4.97 19.50
CA ASP A 248 -14.69 5.88 20.53
C ASP A 248 -14.42 7.37 20.25
N ILE A 249 -14.97 7.87 19.14
CA ILE A 249 -14.74 9.24 18.68
C ILE A 249 -15.79 10.21 19.23
N ASP A 250 -16.42 9.88 20.35
CA ASP A 250 -17.62 10.50 20.86
C ASP A 250 -17.35 11.86 21.56
N GLU A 251 -16.15 12.06 22.10
CA GLU A 251 -15.58 13.34 22.58
C GLU A 251 -15.13 14.27 21.42
N SER A 252 -15.87 14.25 20.31
CA SER A 252 -15.72 15.17 19.17
C SER A 252 -16.20 16.59 19.48
N TYR A 253 -15.70 17.55 18.70
CA TYR A 253 -16.06 18.98 18.75
C TYR A 253 -15.65 19.69 20.05
N GLN A 254 -14.60 19.19 20.72
CA GLN A 254 -14.12 19.68 22.01
C GLN A 254 -12.86 20.54 21.88
N GLU A 255 -12.03 20.28 20.88
CA GLU A 255 -10.80 21.03 20.65
C GLU A 255 -11.08 22.45 20.12
N PRO A 256 -10.15 23.40 20.28
CA PRO A 256 -10.26 24.71 19.65
C PRO A 256 -10.25 24.60 18.12
N ILE A 257 -11.06 25.44 17.45
CA ILE A 257 -11.11 25.54 15.97
C ILE A 257 -9.73 25.77 15.35
N ASN A 258 -8.84 26.48 16.06
CA ASN A 258 -7.48 26.80 15.66
C ASN A 258 -6.41 25.86 16.29
N GLY A 259 -6.80 24.69 16.78
CA GLY A 259 -5.88 23.68 17.31
C GLY A 259 -4.91 23.14 16.25
N SER A 260 -3.86 22.46 16.68
CA SER A 260 -2.85 21.88 15.77
C SER A 260 -3.49 20.94 14.74
N ILE A 261 -3.02 20.99 13.50
CA ILE A 261 -3.40 20.05 12.44
C ILE A 261 -2.50 18.80 12.42
N ILE A 262 -1.37 18.85 13.12
CA ILE A 262 -0.53 17.69 13.36
C ILE A 262 -0.78 17.23 14.79
N GLY A 263 -0.92 15.91 14.95
CA GLY A 263 -0.98 15.29 16.27
C GLY A 263 0.31 15.48 17.07
N VAL A 264 0.34 14.91 18.27
CA VAL A 264 1.48 14.94 19.18
C VAL A 264 2.07 13.54 19.32
N VAL A 265 2.91 13.32 20.35
CA VAL A 265 3.55 12.03 20.67
C VAL A 265 4.32 11.43 19.47
N ASN A 266 4.64 10.13 19.48
CA ASN A 266 5.45 9.52 18.42
C ASN A 266 4.75 9.52 17.05
N TRP A 267 3.41 9.60 16.98
CA TRP A 267 2.68 9.83 15.73
C TRP A 267 3.16 11.09 14.98
N ALA A 268 3.47 12.17 15.72
CA ALA A 268 3.95 13.41 15.11
C ALA A 268 5.21 13.18 14.27
N LYS A 269 6.11 12.27 14.68
CA LYS A 269 7.33 11.94 13.92
C LYS A 269 6.98 11.28 12.59
N VAL A 270 6.02 10.35 12.58
CA VAL A 270 5.58 9.63 11.38
C VAL A 270 4.87 10.57 10.41
N ALA A 271 3.90 11.35 10.91
CA ALA A 271 3.13 12.28 10.08
C ALA A 271 3.97 13.44 9.53
N GLN A 272 5.08 13.80 10.18
CA GLN A 272 5.99 14.88 9.75
C GLN A 272 7.12 14.40 8.83
N LEU A 273 7.27 13.09 8.57
CA LEU A 273 8.18 12.63 7.53
C LEU A 273 7.80 13.32 6.20
N PRO A 274 8.77 13.80 5.40
CA PRO A 274 8.48 14.64 4.23
C PRO A 274 7.45 14.04 3.28
N GLY A 275 7.55 12.75 2.94
CA GLY A 275 6.58 12.06 2.09
C GLY A 275 5.18 11.92 2.71
N ASN A 276 5.13 11.69 4.02
CA ASN A 276 3.87 11.52 4.75
C ASN A 276 3.12 12.84 4.95
N LEU A 277 3.85 13.93 5.24
CA LEU A 277 3.24 15.22 5.56
C LEU A 277 2.43 15.79 4.40
N ARG A 278 2.94 15.67 3.18
CA ARG A 278 2.25 16.05 1.94
C ARG A 278 1.01 15.20 1.69
N LYS A 279 1.11 13.88 1.82
CA LYS A 279 -0.06 12.98 1.72
C LYS A 279 -1.11 13.31 2.77
N TYR A 280 -0.67 13.68 3.98
CA TYR A 280 -1.57 14.13 5.04
C TYR A 280 -2.31 15.42 4.66
N TYR A 281 -1.63 16.39 4.04
CA TYR A 281 -2.27 17.59 3.48
C TYR A 281 -3.25 17.27 2.35
N ALA A 282 -2.92 16.31 1.48
CA ALA A 282 -3.82 15.85 0.43
C ALA A 282 -5.11 15.24 0.99
N HIS A 283 -5.01 14.39 2.02
CA HIS A 283 -6.19 13.83 2.70
C HIS A 283 -7.02 14.91 3.39
N TYR A 284 -6.40 15.90 4.05
CA TYR A 284 -7.16 17.03 4.61
C TYR A 284 -7.96 17.76 3.54
N HIS A 285 -7.31 18.07 2.42
CA HIS A 285 -7.94 18.77 1.31
C HIS A 285 -9.12 17.94 0.75
N ASP A 286 -8.89 16.68 0.42
CA ASP A 286 -9.93 15.76 -0.07
C ASP A 286 -11.10 15.72 0.90
N LEU A 287 -10.87 15.32 2.15
CA LEU A 287 -11.96 15.05 3.09
C LEU A 287 -12.78 16.30 3.40
N ILE A 288 -12.14 17.47 3.55
CA ILE A 288 -12.85 18.73 3.74
C ILE A 288 -13.66 19.08 2.49
N SER A 289 -13.12 18.85 1.29
CA SER A 289 -13.79 19.19 0.03
C SER A 289 -14.91 18.23 -0.33
N SER A 290 -14.79 16.95 0.01
CA SER A 290 -15.72 15.88 -0.40
C SER A 290 -16.79 15.59 0.65
N THR A 291 -16.42 15.53 1.94
CA THR A 291 -17.25 14.93 2.99
C THR A 291 -17.54 15.89 4.14
N PHE A 292 -16.53 16.54 4.68
CA PHE A 292 -16.61 17.42 5.86
C PHE A 292 -16.91 18.87 5.45
N ASN A 293 -17.76 19.07 4.44
CA ASN A 293 -18.19 20.38 3.94
C ASN A 293 -19.66 20.69 4.29
N ASP A 294 -20.01 21.97 4.19
CA ASP A 294 -21.34 22.50 4.50
C ASP A 294 -22.45 21.83 3.68
N VAL A 295 -22.21 21.56 2.39
CA VAL A 295 -23.21 21.04 1.46
C VAL A 295 -23.61 19.61 1.83
N TYR A 296 -22.63 18.70 1.92
CA TYR A 296 -22.86 17.29 2.25
C TYR A 296 -23.46 17.14 3.65
N MET A 297 -22.90 17.84 4.64
CA MET A 297 -23.34 17.76 6.02
C MET A 297 -24.77 18.29 6.23
N THR A 298 -25.21 19.29 5.45
CA THR A 298 -26.58 19.84 5.57
C THR A 298 -27.64 18.77 5.34
N TYR A 299 -27.42 17.88 4.37
CA TYR A 299 -28.35 16.78 4.11
C TYR A 299 -28.52 15.90 5.35
N TRP A 300 -27.42 15.46 5.95
CA TRP A 300 -27.43 14.57 7.11
C TRP A 300 -27.92 15.24 8.39
N VAL A 301 -27.59 16.52 8.60
CA VAL A 301 -28.15 17.30 9.71
C VAL A 301 -29.67 17.34 9.61
N ASN A 302 -30.24 17.60 8.42
CA ASN A 302 -31.68 17.61 8.23
C ASN A 302 -32.30 16.23 8.44
N HIS A 303 -31.66 15.18 7.91
CA HIS A 303 -32.10 13.80 8.07
C HIS A 303 -32.18 13.39 9.55
N TYR A 304 -31.08 13.53 10.29
CA TYR A 304 -31.04 13.11 11.70
C TYR A 304 -31.84 14.02 12.63
N SER A 305 -31.97 15.32 12.31
CA SER A 305 -32.84 16.21 13.09
C SER A 305 -34.32 15.81 13.02
N GLY A 306 -34.75 15.18 11.91
CA GLY A 306 -36.10 14.64 11.78
C GLY A 306 -36.35 13.36 12.61
N LEU A 307 -35.29 12.57 12.84
CA LEU A 307 -35.37 11.28 13.56
C LEU A 307 -35.06 11.41 15.06
N ALA A 308 -34.17 12.32 15.42
CA ALA A 308 -33.70 12.56 16.78
C ALA A 308 -33.90 14.03 17.19
N PRO A 309 -35.16 14.50 17.31
CA PRO A 309 -35.43 15.88 17.71
C PRO A 309 -34.88 16.13 19.11
N GLY A 310 -33.97 17.10 19.23
CA GLY A 310 -33.34 17.51 20.50
C GLY A 310 -31.85 17.21 20.64
N VAL A 311 -31.24 16.44 19.73
CA VAL A 311 -29.78 16.18 19.76
C VAL A 311 -28.95 17.37 19.29
N GLY A 312 -29.44 18.13 18.29
CA GLY A 312 -28.86 19.42 17.89
C GLY A 312 -27.61 19.35 17.00
N PHE A 313 -27.70 18.73 15.83
CA PHE A 313 -26.58 18.51 14.90
C PHE A 313 -26.01 19.78 14.20
N ASN A 314 -26.68 20.93 14.28
CA ASN A 314 -26.20 22.18 13.67
C ASN A 314 -24.93 22.73 14.33
N GLY A 315 -24.75 22.53 15.63
CA GLY A 315 -23.54 22.92 16.35
C GLY A 315 -22.30 22.17 15.84
N PRO A 316 -22.31 20.83 15.85
CA PRO A 316 -21.27 19.99 15.23
C PRO A 316 -20.93 20.37 13.79
N LYS A 317 -21.96 20.56 12.93
CA LYS A 317 -21.74 21.01 11.55
C LYS A 317 -20.99 22.35 11.51
N SER A 318 -21.44 23.34 12.28
CA SER A 318 -20.82 24.68 12.31
C SER A 318 -19.37 24.61 12.80
N TYR A 319 -19.10 23.75 13.78
CA TYR A 319 -17.74 23.48 14.24
C TYR A 319 -16.87 22.92 13.10
N ILE A 320 -17.32 21.84 12.44
CA ILE A 320 -16.56 21.16 11.37
C ILE A 320 -16.26 22.14 10.22
N VAL A 321 -17.24 22.94 9.78
CA VAL A 321 -17.03 23.92 8.69
C VAL A 321 -15.96 24.95 9.07
N ASN A 322 -16.05 25.52 10.27
CA ASN A 322 -15.07 26.53 10.72
C ASN A 322 -13.67 25.92 10.90
N ARG A 323 -13.60 24.70 11.43
CA ARG A 323 -12.36 23.95 11.59
C ARG A 323 -11.73 23.60 10.25
N GLY A 324 -12.54 23.13 9.29
CA GLY A 324 -12.10 22.85 7.92
C GLY A 324 -11.52 24.09 7.24
N ASN A 325 -12.17 25.24 7.35
CA ASN A 325 -11.66 26.51 6.82
C ASN A 325 -10.30 26.89 7.45
N TYR A 326 -10.15 26.70 8.76
CA TYR A 326 -8.86 26.91 9.42
C TYR A 326 -7.81 25.93 8.89
N ILE A 327 -8.10 24.63 8.82
CA ILE A 327 -7.15 23.62 8.33
C ILE A 327 -6.68 23.97 6.91
N LEU A 328 -7.61 24.28 6.00
CA LEU A 328 -7.28 24.67 4.62
C LEU A 328 -6.37 25.92 4.57
N SER A 329 -6.53 26.86 5.51
CA SER A 329 -5.66 28.04 5.61
C SER A 329 -4.23 27.74 6.09
N GLN A 330 -3.99 26.56 6.66
CA GLN A 330 -2.66 26.12 7.12
C GLN A 330 -1.94 25.28 6.07
N LEU A 331 -2.61 24.83 5.00
CA LEU A 331 -1.99 24.00 3.97
C LEU A 331 -1.02 24.83 3.12
N PRO A 332 0.05 24.23 2.58
CA PRO A 332 0.99 24.91 1.70
C PRO A 332 0.31 25.53 0.47
N VAL A 333 0.93 26.57 -0.09
CA VAL A 333 0.48 27.15 -1.35
C VAL A 333 0.84 26.24 -2.53
N GLU A 334 0.04 26.30 -3.59
CA GLU A 334 0.35 25.62 -4.84
C GLU A 334 1.65 26.15 -5.46
N ILE A 335 2.47 25.23 -5.94
CA ILE A 335 3.71 25.50 -6.67
C ILE A 335 3.70 24.72 -8.00
N PRO A 336 4.46 25.14 -9.00
CA PRO A 336 4.58 24.41 -10.26
C PRO A 336 5.08 22.98 -10.07
N PHE A 337 4.60 22.06 -10.91
CA PHE A 337 5.24 20.76 -11.12
C PHE A 337 6.36 20.93 -12.15
N GLU A 338 7.61 20.71 -11.74
CA GLU A 338 8.77 20.98 -12.59
C GLU A 338 9.95 20.06 -12.24
N ILE A 339 10.78 19.75 -13.23
CA ILE A 339 12.08 19.08 -13.08
C ILE A 339 13.14 20.16 -12.89
N VAL A 340 13.89 20.10 -11.79
CA VAL A 340 14.90 21.10 -11.45
C VAL A 340 16.34 20.63 -11.68
N THR A 341 16.54 19.32 -11.92
CA THR A 341 17.86 18.79 -12.29
C THR A 341 18.40 19.53 -13.51
N ASN A 342 19.66 19.95 -13.44
CA ASN A 342 20.31 20.76 -14.47
C ASN A 342 19.51 22.03 -14.86
N GLY A 343 18.74 22.59 -13.93
CA GLY A 343 17.88 23.75 -14.18
C GLY A 343 16.73 23.46 -15.16
N GLY A 344 16.28 22.20 -15.26
CA GLY A 344 15.25 21.76 -16.20
C GLY A 344 15.74 21.67 -17.66
N VAL A 345 17.05 21.78 -17.89
CA VAL A 345 17.64 21.74 -19.24
C VAL A 345 18.16 20.33 -19.53
N ASP A 346 17.91 19.86 -20.75
CA ASP A 346 18.45 18.61 -21.27
C ASP A 346 19.97 18.50 -21.09
N PHE A 347 20.47 17.29 -20.84
CA PHE A 347 21.90 17.05 -20.63
C PHE A 347 22.34 15.66 -21.08
N ALA A 348 23.66 15.44 -21.00
CA ALA A 348 24.27 14.16 -21.28
C ALA A 348 25.04 13.63 -20.07
N THR A 349 25.15 12.31 -19.98
CA THR A 349 25.88 11.58 -18.94
C THR A 349 26.58 10.35 -19.56
N ASP A 350 27.54 9.76 -18.88
CA ASP A 350 28.15 8.47 -19.21
C ASP A 350 27.67 7.32 -18.30
N GLU A 351 26.73 7.63 -17.41
CA GLU A 351 26.12 6.69 -16.46
C GLU A 351 24.88 5.97 -17.05
N SER A 352 24.64 4.72 -16.63
CA SER A 352 23.48 3.91 -17.04
C SER A 352 22.18 4.25 -16.28
N SER A 353 22.27 5.17 -15.32
CA SER A 353 21.12 5.71 -14.60
C SER A 353 21.37 7.16 -14.23
N VAL A 354 20.31 7.88 -13.89
CA VAL A 354 20.40 9.26 -13.44
C VAL A 354 19.46 9.50 -12.27
N VAL A 355 19.90 10.31 -11.32
CA VAL A 355 19.06 10.79 -10.23
C VAL A 355 18.49 12.14 -10.63
N LEU A 356 17.18 12.20 -10.80
CA LEU A 356 16.45 13.42 -11.11
C LEU A 356 15.78 13.96 -9.85
N GLN A 357 15.67 15.28 -9.80
CA GLN A 357 14.96 16.03 -8.79
C GLN A 357 14.00 17.02 -9.46
N GLY A 358 12.91 17.30 -8.77
CA GLY A 358 11.92 18.28 -9.18
C GLY A 358 11.10 18.76 -8.01
N ASN A 359 10.21 19.70 -8.30
CA ASN A 359 9.27 20.25 -7.34
C ASN A 359 7.85 19.79 -7.67
N ALA A 360 7.05 19.56 -6.64
CA ALA A 360 5.63 19.23 -6.77
C ALA A 360 4.88 19.58 -5.49
N TRP A 361 3.77 20.31 -5.63
CA TRP A 361 2.89 20.61 -4.50
C TRP A 361 2.16 19.36 -3.97
N TYR A 362 1.64 19.44 -2.74
CA TYR A 362 1.07 18.29 -2.01
C TYR A 362 -0.13 17.59 -2.69
N ARG A 363 -0.77 18.22 -3.70
CA ARG A 363 -1.87 17.57 -4.45
C ARG A 363 -1.38 16.69 -5.58
N VAL A 364 -0.10 16.73 -5.92
CA VAL A 364 0.54 15.63 -6.66
C VAL A 364 0.80 14.52 -5.66
N TYR A 365 -0.10 13.53 -5.68
CA TYR A 365 -0.13 12.42 -4.74
C TYR A 365 0.85 11.32 -5.15
N ASP A 366 0.81 10.93 -6.42
CA ASP A 366 1.68 9.93 -7.02
C ASP A 366 2.35 10.48 -8.28
N LEU A 367 3.59 10.03 -8.53
CA LEU A 367 4.36 10.39 -9.73
C LEU A 367 4.54 9.14 -10.59
N TYR A 368 4.42 9.30 -11.90
CA TYR A 368 4.60 8.25 -12.88
C TYR A 368 5.60 8.71 -13.95
N LEU A 369 6.29 7.75 -14.55
CA LEU A 369 6.93 7.98 -15.84
C LEU A 369 5.94 7.58 -16.95
N ALA A 370 5.72 8.46 -17.93
CA ALA A 370 4.75 8.23 -19.00
C ALA A 370 4.98 6.86 -19.67
N GLY A 371 3.90 6.09 -19.80
CA GLY A 371 3.92 4.73 -20.37
C GLY A 371 4.26 3.62 -19.36
N ARG A 372 4.57 3.95 -18.09
CA ARG A 372 4.67 2.97 -17.00
C ARG A 372 3.34 2.91 -16.22
N PRO A 373 2.81 1.70 -15.93
CA PRO A 373 1.55 1.56 -15.20
C PRO A 373 1.71 1.71 -13.68
N GLU A 374 2.93 1.56 -13.17
CA GLU A 374 3.23 1.63 -11.73
C GLU A 374 3.78 3.01 -11.35
N PRO A 375 3.45 3.52 -10.15
CA PRO A 375 4.00 4.76 -9.64
C PRO A 375 5.52 4.62 -9.38
N LEU A 376 6.21 5.75 -9.44
CA LEU A 376 7.62 5.85 -9.13
C LEU A 376 7.83 5.80 -7.62
N ASP A 377 8.85 5.06 -7.19
CA ASP A 377 9.35 5.10 -5.82
C ASP A 377 10.18 6.37 -5.62
N VAL A 378 9.53 7.42 -5.14
CA VAL A 378 10.08 8.76 -5.01
C VAL A 378 10.50 9.02 -3.57
N THR A 379 11.74 9.46 -3.40
CA THR A 379 12.19 10.04 -2.12
C THR A 379 11.82 11.52 -2.08
N TRP A 380 11.01 11.92 -1.11
CA TRP A 380 10.74 13.33 -0.85
C TRP A 380 11.79 13.89 0.10
N ILE A 381 12.58 14.84 -0.39
CA ILE A 381 13.67 15.47 0.38
C ILE A 381 13.09 16.42 1.44
N ASP A 382 12.04 17.15 1.07
CA ASP A 382 11.32 18.08 1.93
C ASP A 382 9.84 18.17 1.51
N ALA A 383 9.16 19.28 1.84
CA ALA A 383 7.73 19.49 1.62
C ALA A 383 7.34 19.84 0.17
N ASP A 384 8.28 19.96 -0.78
CA ASP A 384 8.03 20.17 -2.22
C ASP A 384 8.98 19.44 -3.16
N THR A 385 10.16 19.07 -2.70
CA THR A 385 11.21 18.50 -3.54
C THR A 385 11.16 16.97 -3.58
N TRP A 386 10.97 16.41 -4.77
CA TRP A 386 11.08 14.98 -5.03
C TRP A 386 12.45 14.61 -5.63
N GLN A 387 12.87 13.38 -5.39
CA GLN A 387 14.06 12.76 -5.98
C GLN A 387 13.76 11.32 -6.39
N VAL A 388 14.25 10.92 -7.57
CA VAL A 388 14.07 9.54 -8.07
C VAL A 388 15.23 9.14 -8.96
N ALA A 389 15.68 7.90 -8.83
CA ALA A 389 16.65 7.30 -9.74
C ALA A 389 15.91 6.66 -10.92
N VAL A 390 16.34 6.99 -12.14
CA VAL A 390 15.75 6.45 -13.36
C VAL A 390 16.86 5.76 -14.19
N PRO A 391 16.69 4.49 -14.58
CA PRO A 391 17.60 3.84 -15.51
C PRO A 391 17.49 4.48 -16.90
N LEU A 392 18.61 4.55 -17.61
CA LEU A 392 18.71 5.13 -18.94
C LEU A 392 19.05 4.07 -19.97
N HIS A 393 18.39 4.13 -21.12
CA HIS A 393 18.78 3.39 -22.32
C HIS A 393 19.91 4.11 -23.03
N HIS A 394 20.80 3.38 -23.71
CA HIS A 394 21.87 4.01 -24.48
C HIS A 394 21.33 5.03 -25.51
N GLY A 395 21.96 6.21 -25.57
CA GLY A 395 21.53 7.31 -26.42
C GLY A 395 20.51 8.22 -25.72
N ALA A 396 19.60 8.82 -26.49
CA ALA A 396 18.66 9.82 -25.99
C ALA A 396 17.46 9.18 -25.29
N ASN A 397 17.21 9.58 -24.04
CA ASN A 397 16.03 9.21 -23.27
C ASN A 397 15.15 10.45 -23.09
N THR A 398 13.91 10.41 -23.54
CA THR A 398 12.91 11.42 -23.18
C THR A 398 12.13 10.91 -21.98
N LEU A 399 12.35 11.53 -20.82
CA LEU A 399 11.72 11.16 -19.57
C LEU A 399 10.60 12.14 -19.26
N THR A 400 9.35 11.70 -19.44
CA THR A 400 8.14 12.49 -19.14
C THR A 400 7.57 12.05 -17.80
N PHE A 401 7.59 12.94 -16.83
CA PHE A 401 7.04 12.73 -15.50
C PHE A 401 5.62 13.28 -15.43
N GLN A 402 4.71 12.51 -14.85
CA GLN A 402 3.30 12.84 -14.71
C GLN A 402 2.90 12.75 -13.23
N GLY A 403 2.40 13.84 -12.69
CA GLY A 403 1.87 13.91 -11.33
C GLY A 403 0.36 13.76 -11.31
N PHE A 404 -0.15 12.85 -10.50
CA PHE A 404 -1.59 12.57 -10.36
C PHE A 404 -2.08 12.92 -8.95
N ASP A 405 -3.32 13.39 -8.84
CA ASP A 405 -3.96 13.57 -7.54
C ASP A 405 -4.47 12.26 -6.94
N LEU A 406 -4.99 12.34 -5.71
CA LEU A 406 -5.53 11.20 -4.95
C LEU A 406 -6.62 10.41 -5.70
N TRP A 407 -7.30 11.03 -6.67
CA TRP A 407 -8.37 10.40 -7.45
C TRP A 407 -7.91 9.98 -8.85
N GLY A 408 -6.59 10.01 -9.11
CA GLY A 408 -6.00 9.60 -10.38
C GLY A 408 -6.18 10.62 -11.50
N ASN A 409 -6.46 11.89 -11.20
CA ASN A 409 -6.49 12.93 -12.23
C ASN A 409 -5.08 13.51 -12.44
N LEU A 410 -4.69 13.71 -13.69
CA LEU A 410 -3.42 14.37 -14.04
C LEU A 410 -3.44 15.83 -13.56
N THR A 411 -2.46 16.22 -12.75
CA THR A 411 -2.34 17.58 -12.18
C THR A 411 -1.06 18.30 -12.56
N GLY A 412 -0.04 17.58 -13.01
CA GLY A 412 1.21 18.16 -13.49
C GLY A 412 1.92 17.22 -14.47
N GLU A 413 2.66 17.79 -15.41
CA GLU A 413 3.50 17.04 -16.34
C GLU A 413 4.72 17.88 -16.69
N ASP A 414 5.89 17.26 -16.72
CA ASP A 414 7.13 17.89 -17.19
C ASP A 414 8.05 16.83 -17.82
N SER A 415 8.96 17.25 -18.70
CA SER A 415 9.84 16.33 -19.43
C SER A 415 11.27 16.84 -19.51
N ILE A 416 12.22 15.91 -19.43
CA ILE A 416 13.65 16.19 -19.62
C ILE A 416 14.26 15.15 -20.56
N ALA A 417 15.12 15.58 -21.48
CA ALA A 417 15.90 14.66 -22.29
C ALA A 417 17.29 14.44 -21.65
N VAL A 418 17.61 13.17 -21.39
CA VAL A 418 18.91 12.75 -20.88
C VAL A 418 19.54 11.79 -21.88
N SER A 419 20.66 12.21 -22.47
CA SER A 419 21.43 11.34 -23.38
C SER A 419 22.52 10.62 -22.61
N THR A 420 22.62 9.30 -22.70
CA THR A 420 23.72 8.55 -22.09
C THR A 420 24.64 7.89 -23.12
N THR A 421 25.95 7.92 -22.84
CA THR A 421 26.97 7.14 -23.56
C THR A 421 27.38 5.87 -22.82
N ALA A 422 26.72 5.52 -21.71
CA ALA A 422 26.94 4.26 -21.02
C ALA A 422 26.80 3.07 -21.98
N GLY A 423 27.52 1.99 -21.72
CA GLY A 423 27.43 0.77 -22.52
C GLY A 423 25.98 0.24 -22.58
N VAL A 424 25.60 -0.37 -23.69
CA VAL A 424 24.28 -0.99 -23.81
C VAL A 424 24.19 -2.17 -22.84
N PRO A 425 23.20 -2.24 -21.93
CA PRO A 425 23.00 -3.41 -21.10
C PRO A 425 22.75 -4.66 -21.96
N PRO A 426 23.40 -5.81 -21.68
CA PRO A 426 23.19 -7.06 -22.44
C PRO A 426 21.73 -7.47 -22.59
N GLN A 427 20.88 -7.16 -21.62
CA GLN A 427 19.43 -7.41 -21.56
C GLN A 427 18.68 -6.71 -22.71
N GLU A 428 19.15 -5.54 -23.13
CA GLU A 428 18.56 -4.76 -24.22
C GLU A 428 19.08 -5.17 -25.60
N ALA A 429 20.26 -5.79 -25.64
CA ALA A 429 20.99 -6.08 -26.87
C ALA A 429 20.98 -7.55 -27.28
N LEU A 430 21.23 -8.49 -26.37
CA LEU A 430 21.51 -9.88 -26.72
C LEU A 430 20.24 -10.72 -26.81
N ARG A 431 20.10 -11.49 -27.88
CA ARG A 431 19.02 -12.48 -28.04
C ARG A 431 19.62 -13.80 -28.51
N VAL A 432 19.12 -14.91 -27.99
CA VAL A 432 19.33 -16.22 -28.60
C VAL A 432 18.50 -16.26 -29.89
N ASP A 433 19.17 -16.39 -31.04
CA ASP A 433 18.54 -16.38 -32.36
C ASP A 433 18.26 -17.79 -32.87
N GLU A 434 19.20 -18.71 -32.62
CA GLU A 434 19.20 -20.06 -33.17
C GLU A 434 19.70 -21.10 -32.16
N ILE A 435 19.09 -22.28 -32.13
CA ILE A 435 19.57 -23.45 -31.38
C ILE A 435 19.55 -24.68 -32.28
N MET A 436 20.68 -25.40 -32.33
CA MET A 436 20.79 -26.72 -32.93
C MET A 436 21.04 -27.76 -31.83
N TYR A 437 19.96 -28.37 -31.36
CA TYR A 437 20.00 -29.36 -30.26
C TYR A 437 20.17 -30.81 -30.77
N ASN A 438 19.87 -31.10 -32.04
CA ASN A 438 20.01 -32.44 -32.62
C ASN A 438 20.55 -32.37 -34.07
N PRO A 439 21.85 -32.09 -34.27
CA PRO A 439 22.45 -31.96 -35.59
C PRO A 439 22.43 -33.29 -36.37
N ALA A 440 22.34 -33.21 -37.71
CA ALA A 440 22.42 -34.40 -38.54
C ALA A 440 23.85 -34.96 -38.54
N GLY A 441 24.07 -36.06 -37.82
CA GLY A 441 25.34 -36.81 -37.83
C GLY A 441 26.04 -36.82 -36.48
N ASP A 442 26.94 -35.87 -36.25
CA ASP A 442 27.74 -35.78 -35.02
C ASP A 442 27.10 -34.81 -34.04
N ASP A 443 26.56 -35.32 -32.92
CA ASP A 443 25.99 -34.55 -31.81
C ASP A 443 26.99 -33.52 -31.24
N ALA A 444 28.30 -33.71 -31.45
CA ALA A 444 29.30 -32.71 -31.07
C ALA A 444 29.17 -31.39 -31.85
N ALA A 445 28.40 -31.36 -32.95
CA ALA A 445 28.11 -30.16 -33.73
C ALA A 445 26.92 -29.31 -33.18
N GLU A 446 26.37 -29.65 -32.02
CA GLU A 446 25.38 -28.83 -31.30
C GLU A 446 25.88 -27.39 -31.05
N PHE A 447 24.95 -26.42 -31.11
CA PHE A 447 25.28 -25.01 -30.85
C PHE A 447 24.10 -24.14 -30.44
N ILE A 448 24.41 -23.00 -29.84
CA ILE A 448 23.49 -21.87 -29.61
C ILE A 448 24.07 -20.61 -30.28
N GLU A 449 23.29 -19.91 -31.10
CA GLU A 449 23.65 -18.63 -31.67
C GLU A 449 23.03 -17.46 -30.89
N ILE A 450 23.86 -16.48 -30.56
CA ILE A 450 23.46 -15.23 -29.91
C ILE A 450 23.69 -14.08 -30.90
N VAL A 451 22.71 -13.20 -31.03
CA VAL A 451 22.78 -11.99 -31.87
C VAL A 451 22.65 -10.74 -31.01
N ASN A 452 23.41 -9.70 -31.34
CA ASN A 452 23.16 -8.36 -30.85
C ASN A 452 22.12 -7.66 -31.74
N VAL A 453 20.90 -7.47 -31.23
CA VAL A 453 19.80 -6.80 -31.94
C VAL A 453 19.80 -5.28 -31.78
N ASN A 454 20.71 -4.72 -30.98
CA ASN A 454 20.83 -3.28 -30.77
C ASN A 454 21.64 -2.61 -31.88
N GLY A 455 21.53 -1.28 -32.01
CA GLY A 455 22.27 -0.44 -32.94
C GLY A 455 23.72 -0.16 -32.55
N GLN A 456 24.15 -0.54 -31.35
CA GLN A 456 25.51 -0.31 -30.82
C GLN A 456 26.19 -1.62 -30.44
N SER A 457 27.50 -1.58 -30.22
CA SER A 457 28.24 -2.75 -29.73
C SER A 457 27.93 -3.01 -28.25
N VAL A 458 27.82 -4.28 -27.89
CA VAL A 458 27.55 -4.76 -26.52
C VAL A 458 28.73 -5.59 -26.01
N ASP A 459 29.13 -5.37 -24.76
CA ASP A 459 30.14 -6.17 -24.08
C ASP A 459 29.55 -7.53 -23.65
N LEU A 460 30.32 -8.60 -23.85
CA LEU A 460 29.94 -9.96 -23.48
C LEU A 460 30.58 -10.41 -22.17
N ALA A 461 31.50 -9.65 -21.58
CA ALA A 461 32.20 -10.06 -20.37
C ALA A 461 31.20 -10.45 -19.24
N GLY A 462 31.33 -11.67 -18.74
CA GLY A 462 30.48 -12.22 -17.68
C GLY A 462 29.14 -12.79 -18.16
N VAL A 463 28.70 -12.53 -19.39
CA VAL A 463 27.50 -13.16 -19.97
C VAL A 463 27.69 -14.68 -19.97
N ARG A 464 26.68 -15.41 -19.49
CA ARG A 464 26.78 -16.86 -19.31
C ARG A 464 25.42 -17.54 -19.36
N PHE A 465 25.46 -18.83 -19.60
CA PHE A 465 24.28 -19.67 -19.42
C PHE A 465 24.12 -20.06 -17.94
N ALA A 466 22.90 -19.93 -17.43
CA ALA A 466 22.50 -20.34 -16.08
C ALA A 466 21.70 -21.66 -16.09
N ALA A 467 21.20 -22.08 -17.26
CA ALA A 467 20.56 -23.37 -17.51
C ALA A 467 20.80 -23.81 -18.97
N GLY A 468 20.83 -25.12 -19.19
CA GLY A 468 21.10 -25.76 -20.47
C GLY A 468 22.54 -26.22 -20.60
N ILE A 469 23.42 -25.30 -21.02
CA ILE A 469 24.85 -25.58 -21.22
C ILE A 469 25.73 -24.83 -20.22
N ASP A 470 26.93 -25.33 -19.98
CA ASP A 470 27.94 -24.60 -19.22
C ASP A 470 28.84 -23.80 -20.18
N PHE A 471 28.61 -22.49 -20.27
CA PHE A 471 29.51 -21.58 -20.98
C PHE A 471 29.42 -20.16 -20.42
N ALA A 472 30.56 -19.49 -20.32
CA ALA A 472 30.66 -18.09 -19.89
C ALA A 472 31.68 -17.34 -20.75
N PHE A 473 31.27 -16.18 -21.25
CA PHE A 473 32.16 -15.25 -21.92
C PHE A 473 33.05 -14.55 -20.90
N THR A 474 34.37 -14.65 -21.06
CA THR A 474 35.33 -13.94 -20.18
C THR A 474 35.61 -12.52 -20.65
N SER A 475 35.38 -12.24 -21.93
CA SER A 475 35.63 -10.96 -22.60
C SER A 475 35.05 -11.00 -24.02
N GLY A 476 34.93 -9.84 -24.64
CA GLY A 476 34.58 -9.70 -26.05
C GLY A 476 33.42 -8.74 -26.24
N SER A 477 33.16 -8.34 -27.46
CA SER A 477 31.99 -7.52 -27.77
C SER A 477 31.35 -7.98 -29.06
N LEU A 478 30.04 -7.81 -29.16
CA LEU A 478 29.31 -8.00 -30.41
C LEU A 478 28.95 -6.64 -30.98
N ALA A 479 29.35 -6.37 -32.22
CA ALA A 479 28.89 -5.20 -32.96
C ALA A 479 27.37 -5.29 -33.25
N SER A 480 26.78 -4.19 -33.70
CA SER A 480 25.36 -4.17 -34.07
C SER A 480 25.06 -5.20 -35.16
N GLY A 481 24.06 -6.05 -34.92
CA GLY A 481 23.65 -7.12 -35.84
C GLY A 481 24.63 -8.29 -35.94
N GLU A 482 25.76 -8.24 -35.23
CA GLU A 482 26.73 -9.33 -35.22
C GLU A 482 26.20 -10.53 -34.43
N ARG A 483 26.60 -11.72 -34.87
CA ARG A 483 26.23 -13.02 -34.31
C ARG A 483 27.47 -13.73 -33.79
N ILE A 484 27.31 -14.47 -32.70
CA ILE A 484 28.32 -15.38 -32.17
C ILE A 484 27.69 -16.73 -31.91
N VAL A 485 28.37 -17.78 -32.34
CA VAL A 485 27.95 -19.16 -32.09
C VAL A 485 28.72 -19.70 -30.90
N VAL A 486 28.02 -20.25 -29.92
CA VAL A 486 28.59 -21.06 -28.85
C VAL A 486 28.39 -22.52 -29.22
N ALA A 487 29.47 -23.20 -29.62
CA ALA A 487 29.44 -24.58 -30.07
C ALA A 487 29.88 -25.55 -28.97
N ARG A 488 29.28 -26.75 -28.95
CA ARG A 488 29.65 -27.84 -28.04
C ARG A 488 31.11 -28.24 -28.24
N ASP A 489 31.45 -28.60 -29.47
CA ASP A 489 32.83 -28.78 -29.94
C ASP A 489 33.07 -27.90 -31.17
N PRO A 490 33.86 -26.82 -31.05
CA PRO A 490 34.15 -25.92 -32.18
C PRO A 490 34.78 -26.63 -33.39
N ALA A 491 35.50 -27.74 -33.21
CA ALA A 491 36.08 -28.49 -34.32
C ALA A 491 35.03 -29.33 -35.07
N ALA A 492 34.12 -29.99 -34.34
CA ALA A 492 32.99 -30.71 -34.95
C ALA A 492 32.03 -29.74 -35.64
N PHE A 493 31.72 -28.61 -34.98
CA PHE A 493 30.93 -27.54 -35.56
C PHE A 493 31.55 -27.00 -36.85
N ALA A 494 32.86 -26.72 -36.88
CA ALA A 494 33.53 -26.23 -38.09
C ALA A 494 33.52 -27.25 -39.25
N ALA A 495 33.47 -28.55 -38.95
CA ALA A 495 33.34 -29.60 -39.96
C ALA A 495 31.91 -29.64 -40.57
N ALA A 496 30.89 -29.41 -39.75
CA ALA A 496 29.49 -29.36 -40.18
C ALA A 496 29.11 -28.02 -40.85
N TYR A 497 29.64 -26.90 -40.35
CA TYR A 497 29.29 -25.53 -40.74
C TYR A 497 30.53 -24.69 -41.08
N PRO A 498 31.29 -25.04 -42.15
CA PRO A 498 32.59 -24.43 -42.46
C PRO A 498 32.54 -22.95 -42.87
N TRP A 499 31.34 -22.38 -43.03
CA TRP A 499 31.11 -21.00 -43.41
C TRP A 499 30.94 -20.04 -42.22
N ALA A 500 30.74 -20.56 -41.01
CA ALA A 500 30.61 -19.77 -39.80
C ALA A 500 32.00 -19.45 -39.21
N THR A 501 32.26 -18.17 -38.94
CA THR A 501 33.60 -17.68 -38.56
C THR A 501 33.70 -17.11 -37.14
N ASN A 502 32.58 -16.65 -36.56
CA ASN A 502 32.54 -16.14 -35.19
C ASN A 502 31.99 -17.23 -34.24
N VAL A 503 32.86 -18.19 -33.91
CA VAL A 503 32.49 -19.38 -33.13
C VAL A 503 33.36 -19.43 -31.88
N VAL A 504 32.72 -19.64 -30.74
CA VAL A 504 33.35 -19.87 -29.43
C VAL A 504 32.86 -21.20 -28.84
N GLY A 505 33.43 -21.55 -27.69
CA GLY A 505 33.26 -22.86 -27.05
C GLY A 505 34.62 -23.35 -26.53
N PRO A 506 34.75 -24.63 -26.18
CA PRO A 506 33.68 -25.63 -26.12
C PRO A 506 32.69 -25.35 -24.98
N PHE A 507 31.58 -26.08 -24.95
CA PHE A 507 30.81 -26.23 -23.73
C PHE A 507 31.73 -26.81 -22.63
N SER A 508 31.58 -26.31 -21.42
CA SER A 508 32.33 -26.76 -20.24
C SER A 508 31.57 -27.87 -19.51
N GLY A 509 32.17 -28.48 -18.48
CA GLY A 509 31.48 -29.45 -17.62
C GLY A 509 31.05 -30.77 -18.29
N GLY A 510 31.30 -30.94 -19.60
CA GLY A 510 30.75 -32.04 -20.39
C GLY A 510 29.26 -31.89 -20.69
N THR A 511 28.69 -30.69 -20.54
CA THR A 511 27.28 -30.41 -20.87
C THR A 511 27.02 -30.55 -22.36
N GLN A 512 25.78 -30.85 -22.71
CA GLN A 512 25.27 -30.95 -24.07
C GLN A 512 23.81 -30.51 -24.08
N LEU A 513 23.28 -30.20 -25.25
CA LEU A 513 21.87 -29.93 -25.40
C LEU A 513 21.06 -31.24 -25.30
N ALA A 514 19.87 -31.16 -24.71
CA ALA A 514 18.95 -32.28 -24.60
C ALA A 514 18.11 -32.44 -25.87
N ASN A 515 18.23 -33.59 -26.53
CA ASN A 515 17.55 -33.82 -27.81
C ASN A 515 16.02 -33.75 -27.72
N ASP A 516 15.45 -34.04 -26.55
CA ASP A 516 14.01 -34.05 -26.25
C ASP A 516 13.49 -32.74 -25.64
N GLY A 517 14.36 -31.75 -25.43
CA GLY A 517 13.99 -30.44 -24.91
C GLY A 517 14.51 -30.12 -23.50
N GLU A 518 14.82 -28.86 -23.26
CA GLU A 518 15.22 -28.33 -21.95
C GLU A 518 15.00 -26.81 -21.86
N THR A 519 15.30 -26.23 -20.69
CA THR A 519 15.31 -24.78 -20.51
C THR A 519 16.69 -24.19 -20.74
N ILE A 520 16.75 -23.20 -21.63
CA ILE A 520 17.93 -22.35 -21.83
C ILE A 520 17.70 -21.04 -21.09
N THR A 521 18.67 -20.66 -20.26
CA THR A 521 18.65 -19.38 -19.54
C THR A 521 19.98 -18.67 -19.75
N LEU A 522 19.95 -17.51 -20.39
CA LEU A 522 21.09 -16.61 -20.59
C LEU A 522 20.99 -15.44 -19.60
N VAL A 523 22.07 -15.19 -18.87
CA VAL A 523 22.18 -14.10 -17.90
C VAL A 523 23.43 -13.25 -18.16
N ASP A 524 23.42 -12.02 -17.68
CA ASP A 524 24.59 -11.13 -17.75
C ASP A 524 25.63 -11.42 -16.63
N GLY A 525 26.66 -10.57 -16.55
CA GLY A 525 27.72 -10.69 -15.54
C GLY A 525 27.28 -10.44 -14.09
N ALA A 526 26.16 -9.73 -13.87
CA ALA A 526 25.53 -9.53 -12.57
C ALA A 526 24.55 -10.66 -12.20
N GLY A 527 24.21 -11.52 -13.17
CA GLY A 527 23.23 -12.59 -13.01
C GLY A 527 21.80 -12.17 -13.36
N GLU A 528 21.60 -11.00 -13.95
CA GLU A 528 20.30 -10.56 -14.44
C GLU A 528 19.89 -11.29 -15.71
N LEU A 529 18.59 -11.55 -15.84
CA LEU A 529 18.05 -12.32 -16.95
C LEU A 529 18.12 -11.54 -18.27
N ILE A 530 18.80 -12.11 -19.26
CA ILE A 530 18.76 -11.63 -20.65
C ILE A 530 17.60 -12.33 -21.39
N GLN A 531 17.54 -13.66 -21.32
CA GLN A 531 16.49 -14.46 -21.96
C GLN A 531 16.38 -15.84 -21.31
N SER A 532 15.15 -16.33 -21.08
CA SER A 532 14.89 -17.71 -20.67
C SER A 532 13.73 -18.30 -21.45
N PHE A 533 13.88 -19.51 -21.95
CA PHE A 533 12.83 -20.25 -22.64
C PHE A 533 13.10 -21.75 -22.60
N ALA A 534 12.04 -22.55 -22.63
CA ALA A 534 12.14 -23.98 -22.90
C ALA A 534 12.08 -24.21 -24.41
N TYR A 535 12.73 -25.24 -24.92
CA TYR A 535 12.46 -25.81 -26.23
C TYR A 535 12.04 -27.28 -26.07
N ASP A 536 11.37 -27.80 -27.08
CA ASP A 536 10.78 -29.14 -27.09
C ASP A 536 10.79 -29.65 -28.54
N ASP A 537 11.17 -30.92 -28.72
CA ASP A 537 11.37 -31.53 -30.03
C ASP A 537 10.07 -31.65 -30.85
N ALA A 538 8.91 -31.66 -30.18
CA ALA A 538 7.60 -31.74 -30.82
C ALA A 538 7.14 -30.40 -31.41
N TRP A 539 7.83 -29.29 -31.14
CA TRP A 539 7.42 -27.97 -31.61
C TRP A 539 7.57 -27.79 -33.12
N TYR A 540 8.61 -28.37 -33.73
CA TYR A 540 8.84 -28.36 -35.17
C TYR A 540 9.65 -29.61 -35.59
N GLY A 541 8.97 -30.65 -36.06
CA GLY A 541 9.62 -31.94 -36.41
C GLY A 541 10.67 -31.91 -37.53
N GLU A 542 10.90 -30.77 -38.20
CA GLU A 542 12.02 -30.59 -39.14
C GLU A 542 13.34 -30.25 -38.41
N THR A 543 13.30 -29.87 -37.13
CA THR A 543 14.48 -29.53 -36.31
C THR A 543 15.07 -30.72 -35.54
N ASP A 544 14.41 -31.88 -35.61
CA ASP A 544 14.82 -33.11 -34.94
C ASP A 544 15.61 -34.03 -35.91
N GLY A 545 16.95 -34.04 -35.79
CA GLY A 545 17.83 -34.97 -36.51
C GLY A 545 17.93 -34.75 -38.03
N GLY A 546 17.23 -33.75 -38.57
CA GLY A 546 17.21 -33.38 -39.99
C GLY A 546 18.26 -32.33 -40.39
N GLY A 547 19.02 -31.78 -39.43
CA GLY A 547 20.07 -30.79 -39.67
C GLY A 547 19.60 -29.33 -39.76
N ARG A 548 18.35 -29.03 -39.36
CA ARG A 548 17.81 -27.65 -39.28
C ARG A 548 17.70 -27.21 -37.83
N ALA A 549 18.06 -25.97 -37.56
CA ALA A 549 17.99 -25.42 -36.21
C ALA A 549 16.64 -24.75 -35.97
N PHE A 550 16.30 -24.58 -34.69
CA PHE A 550 15.18 -23.73 -34.31
C PHE A 550 15.62 -22.27 -34.36
N ALA A 551 15.03 -21.47 -35.25
CA ALA A 551 15.35 -20.06 -35.42
C ALA A 551 14.12 -19.15 -35.23
N ARG A 552 14.32 -17.94 -34.71
CA ARG A 552 13.27 -16.92 -34.64
C ARG A 552 12.84 -16.53 -36.07
N SER A 553 11.53 -16.54 -36.36
CA SER A 553 10.99 -16.19 -37.68
C SER A 553 11.55 -14.85 -38.21
N PRO A 554 12.20 -14.81 -39.39
CA PRO A 554 12.77 -13.58 -39.92
C PRO A 554 11.66 -12.61 -40.33
N ARG A 555 11.78 -11.32 -39.95
CA ARG A 555 11.09 -10.25 -40.70
C ARG A 555 11.77 -10.15 -42.07
N SER A 556 11.17 -10.83 -43.04
CA SER A 556 11.40 -10.78 -44.50
C SER A 556 12.85 -10.83 -44.98
N GLY A 557 13.24 -11.95 -45.63
CA GLY A 557 14.19 -11.84 -46.75
C GLY A 557 15.18 -12.98 -47.01
N ARG A 558 15.23 -14.08 -46.24
CA ARG A 558 16.12 -15.19 -46.58
C ARG A 558 15.54 -16.56 -46.19
N PRO A 559 15.81 -17.63 -46.97
CA PRO A 559 15.53 -18.99 -46.53
C PRO A 559 16.45 -19.34 -45.35
N ALA A 560 15.93 -20.11 -44.40
CA ALA A 560 16.75 -20.82 -43.42
C ALA A 560 17.80 -21.68 -44.16
N PRO A 561 19.05 -21.75 -43.67
CA PRO A 561 20.04 -22.70 -44.19
C PRO A 561 19.55 -24.15 -44.10
#